data_AF-W4VMX9-F1
#
_entry.id   AF-W4VMX9-F1
#
_cell.length_a   1.000
_cell.length_b   1.000
_cell.length_c   1.000
_cell.angle_alpha   90.00
_cell.angle_beta   90.00
_cell.angle_gamma   90.00
#
_symmetry.space_group_name_H-M   'P 1'
#
loop_
_entity.id
_entity.type
_entity.pdbx_description
1 polymer ?
#
loop_
_entity_poly.entity_id
_entity_poly.type
_entity_poly.pdbx_seq_one_letter_code
_entity_poly.pdbx_strand_id
1 'polypeptide(L)'
;MPTLKERVASCGVGPYATIANKIKKQPIKANKSFVDNNKVSDHHAIIPTEEHVYLTKLSDQEQKIYDLVIKRFLAVLLPAFQFEHIQLTAEIAGETFTASGRNIIDPGFKVVYDHDEEETDEQKISNISENHKWNHPKLTLVEGGDEAARAIDRGYLAASDGEPNEIFTTRRKARE
;
A
#
# COMPACT_ATOMS: atom_id res chain seq x y z
N MET A 1 20.53 7.51 -14.03
CA MET A 1 19.95 8.83 -13.68
C MET A 1 20.82 9.48 -12.60
N PRO A 2 21.72 10.41 -12.95
CA PRO A 2 22.70 10.96 -12.00
C PRO A 2 22.12 11.90 -10.91
N THR A 3 20.82 12.17 -10.87
CA THR A 3 20.25 13.27 -10.07
C THR A 3 19.28 12.85 -8.94
N LEU A 4 19.18 11.55 -8.61
CA LEU A 4 18.23 11.08 -7.58
C LEU A 4 18.43 11.75 -6.21
N LYS A 5 19.69 11.98 -5.80
CA LYS A 5 19.99 12.65 -4.54
C LYS A 5 19.53 14.11 -4.52
N GLU A 6 19.71 14.81 -5.64
CA GLU A 6 19.31 16.21 -5.80
C GLU A 6 17.78 16.33 -5.80
N ARG A 7 17.08 15.42 -6.47
CA ARG A 7 15.61 15.34 -6.43
C ARG A 7 15.07 15.03 -5.04
N VAL A 8 15.68 14.09 -4.31
CA VAL A 8 15.31 13.86 -2.90
C VAL A 8 15.58 15.12 -2.06
N ALA A 9 16.60 15.91 -2.42
CA ALA A 9 16.87 17.17 -1.73
C ALA A 9 15.82 18.24 -1.99
N SER A 10 15.38 18.43 -3.24
CA SER A 10 14.33 19.38 -3.61
C SER A 10 12.98 19.04 -2.99
N CYS A 11 12.68 17.74 -2.83
CA CYS A 11 11.46 17.26 -2.19
C CYS A 11 11.44 17.47 -0.66
N GLY A 12 12.55 17.88 -0.04
CA GLY A 12 12.69 17.98 1.42
C GLY A 12 11.99 19.19 2.07
N VAL A 13 10.79 19.53 1.62
CA VAL A 13 10.01 20.70 2.03
C VAL A 13 8.74 20.29 2.76
N GLY A 14 8.27 21.14 3.68
CA GLY A 14 6.99 20.96 4.37
C GLY A 14 6.82 19.56 4.99
N PRO A 15 5.69 18.86 4.74
CA PRO A 15 5.40 17.56 5.35
C PRO A 15 6.35 16.44 4.91
N TYR A 16 7.06 16.61 3.78
CA TYR A 16 7.93 15.58 3.20
C TYR A 16 9.36 15.60 3.79
N ALA A 17 9.71 16.65 4.53
CA ALA A 17 11.08 16.89 4.99
C ALA A 17 11.65 15.71 5.82
N THR A 18 10.84 15.14 6.71
CA THR A 18 11.25 14.02 7.57
C THR A 18 11.63 12.79 6.75
N ILE A 19 10.78 12.40 5.80
CA ILE A 19 11.01 11.25 4.93
C ILE A 19 12.19 11.49 3.99
N ALA A 20 12.27 12.66 3.37
CA ALA A 20 13.38 13.03 2.50
C ALA A 20 14.72 12.97 3.24
N ASN A 21 14.77 13.45 4.49
CA ASN A 21 15.97 13.38 5.33
C ASN A 21 16.32 11.94 5.74
N LYS A 22 15.33 11.08 5.98
CA LYS A 22 15.54 9.63 6.20
C LYS A 22 16.22 9.00 4.98
N ILE A 23 15.72 9.29 3.77
CA ILE A 23 16.28 8.77 2.51
C ILE A 23 17.70 9.30 2.27
N LYS A 24 17.99 10.57 2.58
CA LYS A 24 19.34 11.16 2.42
C LYS A 24 20.41 10.47 3.28
N LYS A 25 20.03 9.96 4.46
CA LYS A 25 20.96 9.32 5.39
C LYS A 25 21.37 7.90 4.97
N GLN A 26 20.64 7.29 4.04
CA GLN A 26 20.91 5.94 3.54
C GLN A 26 21.47 5.96 2.11
N PRO A 27 22.31 4.98 1.73
CA PRO A 27 22.77 4.88 0.35
C PRO A 27 21.60 4.49 -0.57
N ILE A 28 21.27 5.35 -1.53
CA ILE A 28 20.28 5.05 -2.57
C ILE A 28 20.88 4.04 -3.54
N LYS A 29 20.46 2.77 -3.44
CA LYS A 29 20.82 1.71 -4.40
C LYS A 29 19.75 1.62 -5.47
N ALA A 30 19.99 2.27 -6.61
CA ALA A 30 19.13 2.13 -7.78
C ALA A 30 19.08 0.66 -8.23
N ASN A 31 17.88 0.17 -8.55
CA ASN A 31 17.68 -1.16 -9.11
C ASN A 31 16.69 -1.09 -10.29
N LYS A 32 16.53 -2.20 -11.03
CA LYS A 32 15.69 -2.27 -12.23
C LYS A 32 14.18 -2.16 -11.97
N SER A 33 13.71 -2.18 -10.72
CA SER A 33 12.28 -1.99 -10.45
C SER A 33 11.84 -0.53 -10.65
N PHE A 34 12.78 0.43 -10.58
CA PHE A 34 12.46 1.85 -10.78
C PHE A 34 13.49 2.64 -11.60
N VAL A 35 14.68 2.09 -11.86
CA VAL A 35 15.63 2.63 -12.83
C VAL A 35 16.02 1.53 -13.80
N ASP A 36 15.27 1.41 -14.89
CA ASP A 36 15.54 0.46 -15.97
C ASP A 36 15.54 1.18 -17.33
N ASN A 37 16.73 1.55 -17.81
CA ASN A 37 16.88 2.25 -19.08
C ASN A 37 16.35 1.44 -20.28
N ASN A 38 16.24 0.12 -20.17
CA ASN A 38 15.71 -0.72 -21.25
C ASN A 38 14.18 -0.64 -21.36
N LYS A 39 13.51 -0.12 -20.32
CA LYS A 39 12.06 0.06 -20.27
C LYS A 39 11.65 1.52 -20.44
N VAL A 40 12.60 2.41 -20.71
CA VAL A 40 12.35 3.82 -21.00
C VAL A 40 12.28 4.00 -22.51
N SER A 41 11.11 4.42 -23.01
CA SER A 41 10.94 4.91 -24.38
C SER A 41 11.13 6.44 -24.40
N ASP A 42 10.44 7.17 -25.28
CA ASP A 42 10.56 8.63 -25.39
C ASP A 42 10.19 9.39 -24.10
N HIS A 43 9.44 8.75 -23.20
CA HIS A 43 9.01 9.33 -21.94
C HIS A 43 9.30 8.40 -20.77
N HIS A 44 9.80 8.98 -19.67
CA HIS A 44 9.96 8.29 -18.40
C HIS A 44 8.75 8.55 -17.48
N ALA A 45 8.68 7.83 -16.37
CA ALA A 45 7.66 8.06 -15.35
C ALA A 45 7.71 9.50 -14.82
N ILE A 46 6.56 10.08 -14.48
CA ILE A 46 6.48 11.42 -13.88
C ILE A 46 7.19 11.39 -12.53
N ILE A 47 8.19 12.26 -12.37
CA ILE A 47 8.98 12.40 -11.14
C ILE A 47 9.23 13.88 -10.81
N PRO A 48 9.48 14.22 -9.54
CA PRO A 48 9.83 15.58 -9.13
C PRO A 48 11.12 16.06 -9.81
N THR A 49 11.19 17.33 -10.17
CA THR A 49 12.42 17.97 -10.69
C THR A 49 13.38 18.31 -9.56
N GLU A 50 14.61 18.70 -9.91
CA GLU A 50 15.62 19.20 -8.96
C GLU A 50 15.31 20.59 -8.39
N GLU A 51 14.27 21.26 -8.88
CA GLU A 51 13.89 22.63 -8.50
C GLU A 51 13.12 22.69 -7.18
N HIS A 52 13.41 23.71 -6.37
CA HIS A 52 12.72 23.93 -5.10
C HIS A 52 11.31 24.48 -5.32
N VAL A 53 10.30 23.87 -4.70
CA VAL A 53 8.90 24.26 -4.82
C VAL A 53 8.42 25.00 -3.57
N TYR A 54 7.74 26.12 -3.77
CA TYR A 54 7.05 26.84 -2.69
C TYR A 54 5.60 26.35 -2.62
N LEU A 55 5.30 25.46 -1.68
CA LEU A 55 3.96 24.85 -1.56
C LEU A 55 2.84 25.90 -1.44
N THR A 56 3.11 27.03 -0.79
CA THR A 56 2.16 28.14 -0.62
C THR A 56 1.79 28.84 -1.93
N LYS A 57 2.53 28.61 -3.02
CA LYS A 57 2.22 29.16 -4.35
C LYS A 57 1.37 28.22 -5.21
N LEU A 58 1.17 26.98 -4.77
CA LEU A 58 0.37 25.99 -5.47
C LEU A 58 -1.09 26.12 -5.01
N SER A 59 -2.03 26.04 -5.96
CA SER A 59 -3.44 25.84 -5.66
C SER A 59 -3.69 24.50 -4.96
N ASP A 60 -4.85 24.34 -4.32
CA ASP A 60 -5.20 23.09 -3.63
C ASP A 60 -5.15 21.87 -4.54
N GLN A 61 -5.56 22.01 -5.81
CA GLN A 61 -5.52 20.93 -6.79
C GLN A 61 -4.07 20.58 -7.18
N GLU A 62 -3.22 21.58 -7.38
CA GLU A 62 -1.80 21.37 -7.68
C GLU A 62 -1.06 20.77 -6.49
N GLN A 63 -1.38 21.18 -5.26
CA GLN A 63 -0.81 20.58 -4.05
C GLN A 63 -1.16 19.10 -3.93
N LYS A 64 -2.40 18.70 -4.24
CA LYS A 64 -2.82 17.28 -4.25
C LYS A 64 -2.07 16.47 -5.30
N ILE A 65 -1.90 16.99 -6.52
CA ILE A 65 -1.14 16.30 -7.57
C ILE A 65 0.34 16.22 -7.17
N TYR A 66 0.90 17.31 -6.64
CA TYR A 66 2.27 17.35 -6.15
C TYR A 66 2.49 16.31 -5.04
N ASP A 67 1.59 16.22 -4.06
CA ASP A 67 1.63 15.24 -2.98
C ASP A 67 1.67 13.80 -3.51
N LEU A 68 0.79 13.45 -4.45
CA LEU A 68 0.77 12.13 -5.08
C LEU A 68 2.11 11.79 -5.76
N VAL A 69 2.66 12.72 -6.53
CA VAL A 69 3.93 12.52 -7.26
C VAL A 69 5.10 12.37 -6.27
N ILE A 70 5.17 13.22 -5.26
CA ILE A 70 6.26 13.23 -4.26
C ILE A 70 6.21 11.98 -3.40
N LYS A 71 5.03 11.63 -2.86
CA LYS A 71 4.86 10.43 -2.04
C LYS A 71 5.24 9.18 -2.83
N ARG A 72 4.78 9.06 -4.08
CA ARG A 72 5.15 7.93 -4.95
C ARG A 72 6.66 7.87 -5.20
N PHE A 73 7.28 9.01 -5.48
CA PHE A 73 8.73 9.08 -5.72
C PHE A 73 9.54 8.67 -4.47
N LEU A 74 9.21 9.21 -3.30
CA LEU A 74 9.92 8.91 -2.05
C LEU A 74 9.70 7.45 -1.61
N ALA A 75 8.50 6.91 -1.77
CA ALA A 75 8.15 5.53 -1.43
C ALA A 75 9.02 4.51 -2.17
N VAL A 76 9.29 4.74 -3.46
CA VAL A 76 10.13 3.86 -4.29
C VAL A 76 11.59 3.80 -3.81
N LEU A 77 12.06 4.80 -3.08
CA LEU A 77 13.43 4.88 -2.55
C LEU A 77 13.56 4.28 -1.14
N LEU A 78 12.47 3.80 -0.55
CA LEU A 78 12.44 3.16 0.75
C LEU A 78 12.42 1.63 0.63
N PRO A 79 12.78 0.90 1.70
CA PRO A 79 12.67 -0.55 1.74
C PRO A 79 11.24 -1.06 1.52
N ALA A 80 11.12 -2.33 1.15
CA ALA A 80 9.83 -3.00 1.08
C ALA A 80 9.14 -3.03 2.45
N PHE A 81 7.81 -2.94 2.45
CA PHE A 81 6.98 -3.26 3.61
C PHE A 81 7.15 -4.74 3.96
N GLN A 82 7.51 -5.03 5.21
CA GLN A 82 7.73 -6.39 5.71
C GLN A 82 6.73 -6.70 6.82
N PHE A 83 6.05 -7.83 6.69
CA PHE A 83 5.11 -8.33 7.66
C PHE A 83 5.20 -9.86 7.74
N GLU A 84 4.82 -10.39 8.89
CA GLU A 84 4.58 -11.81 9.09
C GLU A 84 3.09 -12.10 8.87
N HIS A 85 2.78 -13.05 7.99
CA HIS A 85 1.42 -13.55 7.84
C HIS A 85 1.18 -14.67 8.86
N ILE A 86 0.15 -14.51 9.67
CA ILE A 86 -0.25 -15.47 10.69
C ILE A 86 -1.57 -16.09 10.28
N GLN A 87 -1.63 -17.41 10.28
CA GLN A 87 -2.87 -18.16 10.11
C GLN A 87 -3.09 -19.01 11.36
N LEU A 88 -4.22 -18.79 12.02
CA LEU A 88 -4.69 -19.54 13.15
C LEU A 88 -5.78 -20.50 12.69
N THR A 89 -5.65 -21.76 13.05
CA THR A 89 -6.69 -22.78 12.88
C THR A 89 -7.07 -23.29 14.26
N ALA A 90 -8.34 -23.19 14.62
CA ALA A 90 -8.88 -23.67 15.89
C ALA A 90 -9.96 -24.73 15.64
N GLU A 91 -9.94 -25.78 16.45
CA GLU A 91 -10.99 -26.79 16.47
C GLU A 91 -11.82 -26.61 17.74
N ILE A 92 -13.13 -26.38 17.57
CA ILE A 92 -14.06 -26.15 18.68
C ILE A 92 -15.27 -27.06 18.46
N ALA A 93 -15.49 -28.01 19.37
CA ALA A 93 -16.60 -28.96 19.32
C ALA A 93 -16.71 -29.74 17.98
N GLY A 94 -15.58 -30.02 17.32
CA GLY A 94 -15.51 -30.73 16.04
C GLY A 94 -15.62 -29.84 14.79
N GLU A 95 -15.86 -28.54 14.96
CA GLU A 95 -15.89 -27.55 13.89
C GLU A 95 -14.54 -26.83 13.77
N THR A 96 -14.13 -26.52 12.53
CA THR A 96 -12.86 -25.83 12.24
C THR A 96 -13.08 -24.35 11.95
N PHE A 97 -12.39 -23.50 12.69
CA PHE A 97 -12.38 -22.05 12.51
C PHE A 97 -10.99 -21.60 12.05
N THR A 98 -10.94 -20.72 11.07
CA THR A 98 -9.69 -20.10 10.63
C THR A 98 -9.75 -18.59 10.83
N ALA A 99 -8.63 -18.03 11.30
CA ALA A 99 -8.41 -16.60 11.35
C ALA A 99 -7.05 -16.31 10.71
N SER A 100 -6.96 -15.22 9.96
CA SER A 100 -5.70 -14.74 9.41
C SER A 100 -5.43 -13.34 9.94
N GLY A 101 -4.15 -13.05 10.12
CA GLY A 101 -3.69 -11.76 10.61
C GLY A 101 -2.31 -11.44 10.07
N ARG A 102 -1.87 -10.20 10.28
CA ARG A 102 -0.55 -9.75 9.87
C ARG A 102 0.11 -9.01 11.01
N ASN A 103 1.38 -9.30 11.26
CA ASN A 103 2.23 -8.56 12.18
C ASN A 103 3.26 -7.78 11.37
N ILE A 104 3.20 -6.45 11.41
CA ILE A 104 4.21 -5.61 10.76
C ILE A 104 5.57 -5.81 11.43
N ILE A 105 6.58 -6.13 10.63
CA ILE A 105 7.99 -6.22 11.03
C ILE A 105 8.70 -4.90 10.71
N ASP A 106 8.49 -4.38 9.49
CA ASP A 106 9.03 -3.09 9.04
C ASP A 106 8.00 -2.39 8.14
N PRO A 107 7.55 -1.17 8.45
CA PRO A 107 6.62 -0.44 7.60
C PRO A 107 7.21 -0.06 6.23
N GLY A 108 8.54 -0.06 6.06
CA GLY A 108 9.18 0.16 4.75
C GLY A 108 8.72 1.46 4.09
N PHE A 109 8.22 1.35 2.85
CA PHE A 109 7.68 2.48 2.08
C PHE A 109 6.33 3.00 2.56
N LYS A 110 5.57 2.24 3.37
CA LYS A 110 4.25 2.69 3.86
C LYS A 110 4.31 3.94 4.73
N VAL A 111 5.44 4.19 5.39
CA VAL A 111 5.67 5.39 6.23
C VAL A 111 5.49 6.73 5.49
N VAL A 112 5.47 6.71 4.15
CA VAL A 112 5.22 7.89 3.33
C VAL A 112 3.72 8.27 3.31
N TYR A 113 2.86 7.30 3.55
CA TYR A 113 1.40 7.40 3.50
C TYR A 113 0.76 7.40 4.90
N ASP A 114 1.56 7.37 5.97
CA ASP A 114 1.13 7.26 7.39
C ASP A 114 0.17 8.36 7.86
N HIS A 115 -0.09 9.40 7.04
CA HIS A 115 -1.07 10.46 7.34
C HIS A 115 -2.39 10.32 6.56
N ASP A 116 -2.49 9.35 5.64
CA ASP A 116 -3.64 9.19 4.73
C ASP A 116 -4.40 7.86 4.91
N GLU A 117 -3.91 6.92 5.72
CA GLU A 117 -4.58 5.63 5.87
C GLU A 117 -5.72 5.72 6.91
N GLU A 118 -6.93 5.86 6.39
CA GLU A 118 -8.08 5.07 6.83
C GLU A 118 -7.59 3.67 7.23
N GLU A 119 -7.92 3.27 8.47
CA GLU A 119 -7.67 1.96 9.07
C GLU A 119 -7.59 0.86 8.03
N THR A 120 -6.39 0.51 7.56
CA THR A 120 -6.21 -0.81 7.00
C THR A 120 -6.46 -1.76 8.15
N ASP A 121 -7.42 -2.69 7.97
CA ASP A 121 -7.80 -3.76 8.90
C ASP A 121 -6.60 -4.67 9.20
N GLU A 122 -5.57 -4.14 9.83
CA GLU A 122 -4.38 -4.84 10.24
C GLU A 122 -4.73 -5.61 11.51
N GLN A 123 -5.41 -6.74 11.30
CA GLN A 123 -5.76 -7.69 12.34
C GLN A 123 -4.48 -8.29 12.91
N LYS A 124 -3.97 -7.65 13.96
CA LYS A 124 -2.77 -8.07 14.68
C LYS A 124 -3.11 -9.26 15.56
N ILE A 125 -2.60 -10.44 15.19
CA ILE A 125 -2.69 -11.64 16.02
C ILE A 125 -1.42 -11.72 16.86
N SER A 126 -1.57 -11.57 18.19
CA SER A 126 -0.45 -11.59 19.13
C SER A 126 -0.76 -12.51 20.32
N ASN A 127 0.29 -12.99 20.97
CA ASN A 127 0.22 -13.79 22.21
C ASN A 127 -0.43 -15.19 22.08
N ILE A 128 -0.30 -15.84 20.92
CA ILE A 128 -0.75 -17.23 20.70
C ILE A 128 0.46 -18.09 20.40
N SER A 129 0.62 -19.19 21.15
CA SER A 129 1.67 -20.19 20.93
C SER A 129 1.09 -21.42 20.23
N GLU A 130 1.97 -22.28 19.70
CA GLU A 130 1.57 -23.62 19.29
C GLU A 130 0.86 -24.34 20.47
N ASN A 131 -0.29 -24.95 20.20
CA ASN A 131 -1.14 -25.64 21.18
C ASN A 131 -1.73 -24.75 22.29
N HIS A 132 -1.87 -23.44 22.07
CA HIS A 132 -2.57 -22.56 23.00
C HIS A 132 -3.99 -23.07 23.30
N LYS A 133 -4.35 -23.15 24.59
CA LYS A 133 -5.68 -23.58 25.03
C LYS A 133 -6.47 -22.39 25.56
N TRP A 134 -7.62 -22.13 24.95
CA TRP A 134 -8.58 -21.17 25.49
C TRP A 134 -9.57 -21.85 26.43
N ASN A 135 -9.73 -21.26 27.61
CA ASN A 135 -10.74 -21.67 28.56
C ASN A 135 -11.99 -20.81 28.33
N HIS A 136 -13.07 -21.44 27.85
CA HIS A 136 -14.38 -20.82 27.61
C HIS A 136 -14.39 -19.69 26.54
N PRO A 137 -14.10 -20.00 25.26
CA PRO A 137 -14.28 -19.01 24.19
C PRO A 137 -15.75 -18.58 24.09
N LYS A 138 -16.00 -17.27 23.96
CA LYS A 138 -17.35 -16.73 23.74
C LYS A 138 -17.64 -16.73 22.25
N LEU A 139 -18.69 -17.43 21.83
CA LEU A 139 -19.18 -17.38 20.46
C LEU A 139 -20.39 -16.45 20.38
N THR A 140 -20.40 -15.58 19.37
CA THR A 140 -21.52 -14.70 19.04
C THR A 140 -21.91 -14.91 17.59
N LEU A 141 -23.18 -15.16 17.34
CA LEU A 141 -23.72 -15.22 15.99
C LEU A 141 -23.99 -13.79 15.50
N VAL A 142 -23.46 -13.45 14.33
CA VAL A 142 -23.76 -12.19 13.63
C VAL A 142 -24.40 -12.58 12.31
N GLU A 143 -25.64 -12.14 12.08
CA GLU A 143 -26.31 -12.29 10.80
C GLU A 143 -25.87 -11.15 9.88
N GLY A 144 -25.17 -11.48 8.79
CA GLY A 144 -24.81 -10.52 7.74
C GLY A 144 -25.97 -10.39 6.74
N GLY A 145 -26.38 -9.16 6.43
CA GLY A 145 -27.34 -8.90 5.36
C GLY A 145 -26.69 -9.03 3.98
N ASP A 146 -27.50 -9.25 2.95
CA ASP A 146 -27.06 -9.22 1.56
C ASP A 146 -26.72 -7.77 1.16
N GLU A 147 -25.45 -7.51 0.84
CA GLU A 147 -25.00 -6.21 0.35
C GLU A 147 -24.99 -6.19 -1.19
N ALA A 148 -25.63 -5.19 -1.79
CA ALA A 148 -25.67 -5.05 -3.25
C ALA A 148 -24.29 -4.66 -3.80
N ALA A 149 -23.93 -5.19 -4.98
CA ALA A 149 -22.66 -4.87 -5.62
C ALA A 149 -22.51 -3.35 -5.84
N ARG A 150 -21.30 -2.84 -5.58
CA ARG A 150 -20.94 -1.44 -5.79
C ARG A 150 -21.19 -1.01 -7.24
N ALA A 151 -21.79 0.17 -7.44
CA ALA A 151 -21.98 0.74 -8.77
C ALA A 151 -20.64 1.06 -9.46
N ILE A 152 -20.57 0.84 -10.77
CA ILE A 152 -19.40 1.16 -11.58
C ILE A 152 -19.22 2.68 -11.64
N ASP A 153 -18.03 3.17 -11.26
CA ASP A 153 -17.65 4.58 -11.35
C ASP A 153 -16.38 4.77 -12.20
N ARG A 154 -15.94 6.02 -12.34
CA ARG A 154 -14.73 6.35 -13.14
C ARG A 154 -13.45 5.71 -12.58
N GLY A 155 -13.36 5.51 -11.27
CA GLY A 155 -12.18 4.88 -10.66
C GLY A 155 -12.13 3.40 -11.03
N TYR A 156 -13.28 2.72 -10.98
CA TYR A 156 -13.41 1.33 -11.40
C TYR A 156 -13.04 1.13 -12.87
N LEU A 157 -13.52 2.01 -13.77
CA LEU A 157 -13.20 1.95 -15.20
C LEU A 157 -11.70 2.16 -15.46
N ALA A 158 -11.09 3.17 -14.83
CA ALA A 158 -9.67 3.46 -15.00
C ALA A 158 -8.75 2.33 -14.52
N ALA A 159 -9.13 1.64 -13.43
CA ALA A 159 -8.41 0.46 -12.96
C ALA A 159 -8.54 -0.73 -13.92
N SER A 160 -9.74 -0.91 -14.49
CA SER A 160 -10.06 -2.01 -15.42
C SER A 160 -9.38 -1.84 -16.78
N ASP A 161 -9.24 -0.62 -17.28
CA ASP A 161 -8.56 -0.32 -18.55
C ASP A 161 -7.06 -0.70 -18.53
N GLY A 162 -6.45 -0.78 -17.33
CA GLY A 162 -5.06 -1.23 -17.14
C GLY A 162 -4.87 -2.75 -17.16
N GLU A 163 -5.95 -3.53 -16.97
CA GLU A 163 -5.96 -4.99 -16.85
C GLU A 163 -7.10 -5.58 -17.74
N PRO A 164 -7.04 -5.44 -19.08
CA PRO A 164 -8.17 -5.76 -19.97
C PRO A 164 -8.63 -7.24 -19.95
N ASN A 165 -7.89 -8.14 -19.32
CA ASN A 165 -8.18 -9.58 -19.30
C ASN A 165 -9.00 -10.07 -18.10
N GLU A 166 -9.22 -9.28 -17.05
CA GLU A 166 -9.94 -9.74 -15.85
C GLU A 166 -11.46 -9.50 -15.89
N ILE A 167 -11.96 -8.72 -16.86
CA ILE A 167 -13.33 -8.20 -16.85
C ILE A 167 -14.39 -9.23 -17.32
N PHE A 168 -13.99 -10.35 -17.94
CA PHE A 168 -14.91 -11.22 -18.69
C PHE A 168 -15.06 -12.68 -18.22
N THR A 169 -14.89 -13.01 -16.93
CA THR A 169 -15.19 -14.39 -16.46
C THR A 169 -15.98 -14.50 -15.16
N THR A 170 -17.16 -13.89 -15.09
CA THR A 170 -18.17 -14.32 -14.10
C THR A 170 -18.83 -15.62 -14.60
N ARG A 171 -18.15 -16.77 -14.50
CA ARG A 171 -18.81 -18.08 -14.67
C ARG A 171 -19.74 -18.32 -13.47
N ARG A 172 -21.04 -18.05 -13.64
CA ARG A 172 -22.06 -18.69 -12.82
C ARG A 172 -21.99 -20.19 -13.09
N LYS A 173 -21.42 -20.96 -12.16
CA LYS A 173 -21.71 -22.39 -12.07
C LYS A 173 -23.12 -22.50 -11.48
N ALA A 174 -24.12 -22.70 -12.33
CA ALA A 174 -25.40 -23.18 -11.86
C ALA A 174 -25.17 -24.53 -11.17
N ARG A 175 -25.59 -24.63 -9.90
CA ARG A 175 -25.77 -25.91 -9.22
C ARG A 175 -27.01 -26.56 -9.83
N GLU A 176 -26.84 -27.72 -10.44
CA GLU A 176 -27.90 -28.74 -10.54
C GLU A 176 -27.82 -29.63 -9.29
#